data_AF-A0A954UUR8-F1
#
_entry.id   AF-A0A954UUR8-F1
#
_cell.length_a   1.000
_cell.length_b   1.000
_cell.length_c   1.000
_cell.angle_alpha   90.00
_cell.angle_beta   90.00
_cell.angle_gamma   90.00
#
_symmetry.space_group_name_H-M   'P 1'
#
loop_
_entity.id
_entity.type
_entity.pdbx_description
1 polymer ?
#
loop_
_entity_poly.entity_id
_entity_poly.type
_entity_poly.pdbx_seq_one_letter_code
_entity_poly.pdbx_strand_id
1 'polypeptide(L)'
;RVAIQEQLPDVMELLSRAVKAGESIDQAMTLVGNTTQAPLGPEFRRCARQLELGLSVSAAMRSLVRRAPLPEMRILASTLIMQRRTGGNLSLMLDRLSNVIRDRINFHRSFKAATGAGRVSTMMIGAAGPLVAAYMLIWQREYFDTFFESFGGRVLLGTAVGLQVIGLVWIYKLLKSDY
;
A
#
# COMPACT_ATOMS: atom_id res chain seq x y z
N ARG A 1 11.05 -1.54 -3.09
CA ARG A 1 10.22 -0.31 -3.26
C ARG A 1 9.26 -0.12 -2.09
N VAL A 2 8.45 -1.13 -1.73
CA VAL A 2 7.54 -1.06 -0.55
C VAL A 2 8.27 -0.68 0.75
N ALA A 3 9.38 -1.36 1.07
CA ALA A 3 10.18 -1.02 2.26
C ALA A 3 10.73 0.42 2.27
N ILE A 4 11.03 1.01 1.10
CA ILE A 4 11.48 2.40 0.99
C ILE A 4 10.32 3.35 1.31
N GLN A 5 9.12 3.04 0.81
CA GLN A 5 7.93 3.84 1.02
C GLN A 5 7.46 3.81 2.47
N GLU A 6 7.58 2.68 3.15
CA GLU A 6 7.22 2.53 4.57
C GLU A 6 8.22 3.21 5.52
N GLN A 7 9.51 3.26 5.18
CA GLN A 7 10.53 3.96 5.97
C GLN A 7 10.50 5.48 5.80
N LEU A 8 9.89 5.97 4.73
CA LEU A 8 9.95 7.39 4.36
C LEU A 8 9.31 8.36 5.38
N PRO A 9 8.13 8.09 5.97
CA PRO A 9 7.54 8.94 7.00
C PRO A 9 8.47 9.14 8.20
N ASP A 10 9.08 8.06 8.68
CA ASP A 10 9.95 8.08 9.86
C ASP A 10 11.23 8.87 9.58
N VAL A 11 11.78 8.73 8.38
CA VAL A 11 12.91 9.53 7.89
C VAL A 11 12.55 11.03 7.83
N MET A 12 11.38 11.37 7.29
CA MET A 12 10.92 12.77 7.23
C MET A 12 10.73 13.37 8.64
N GLU A 13 10.20 12.58 9.57
CA GLU A 13 9.99 12.98 10.95
C GLU A 13 11.33 13.22 11.67
N LEU A 14 12.31 12.34 11.46
CA LEU A 14 13.65 12.49 12.02
C LEU A 14 14.38 13.72 11.44
N LEU A 15 14.28 13.96 10.13
CA LEU A 15 14.78 15.19 9.50
C LEU A 15 14.12 16.43 10.09
N SER A 16 12.79 16.42 10.26
CA SER A 16 12.06 17.55 10.84
C SER A 16 12.54 17.86 12.25
N ARG A 17 12.67 16.83 13.10
CA ARG A 17 13.13 16.97 14.48
C ARG A 17 14.55 17.54 14.55
N ALA A 18 15.47 17.06 13.72
CA ALA A 18 16.84 17.58 13.66
C ALA A 18 16.87 19.06 13.23
N VAL A 19 16.12 19.41 12.18
CA VAL A 19 16.02 20.80 11.71
C VAL A 19 15.36 21.72 12.77
N LYS A 20 14.35 21.24 13.51
CA LYS A 20 13.75 22.00 14.64
C LYS A 20 14.71 22.21 15.79
N ALA A 21 15.60 21.25 16.05
CA ALA A 21 16.65 21.36 17.05
C ALA A 21 17.76 22.35 16.64
N GLY A 22 17.69 22.92 15.43
CA GLY A 22 18.67 23.86 14.90
C GLY A 22 19.86 23.19 14.22
N GLU A 23 19.82 21.87 13.99
CA GLU A 23 20.87 21.19 13.24
C GLU A 23 20.92 21.67 11.79
N SER A 24 22.15 21.76 11.26
CA SER A 24 22.35 21.98 9.84
C SER A 24 21.76 20.83 9.01
N ILE A 25 21.39 21.10 7.76
CA ILE A 25 20.88 20.07 6.84
C ILE A 25 21.87 18.92 6.70
N ASP A 26 23.17 19.23 6.72
CA ASP A 26 24.24 18.23 6.58
C ASP A 26 24.26 17.28 7.78
N GLN A 27 24.18 17.82 9.00
CA GLN A 27 24.06 17.05 10.25
C GLN A 27 22.77 16.22 10.31
N ALA A 28 21.64 16.82 9.94
CA ALA A 28 20.34 16.14 9.91
C ALA A 28 20.35 14.94 8.93
N MET A 29 21.01 15.09 7.78
CA MET A 29 21.17 14.01 6.80
C MET A 29 22.08 12.89 7.32
N THR A 30 23.15 13.24 8.03
CA THR A 30 24.05 12.27 8.69
C THR A 30 23.31 11.49 9.78
N LEU A 31 22.57 12.17 10.65
CA LEU A 31 21.76 11.56 11.70
C LEU A 31 20.80 10.53 11.10
N VAL A 32 20.01 10.94 10.11
CA VAL A 32 19.06 10.07 9.43
C VAL A 32 19.72 8.87 8.79
N GLY A 33 20.87 9.08 8.14
CA GLY A 33 21.61 8.00 7.51
C GLY A 33 22.15 6.96 8.49
N ASN A 34 22.44 7.36 9.74
CA ASN A 34 22.94 6.49 10.80
C ASN A 34 21.83 5.79 11.57
N THR A 35 20.70 6.46 11.80
CA THR A 35 19.54 5.91 12.53
C THR A 35 18.69 4.99 11.65
N THR A 36 18.58 5.27 10.35
CA THR A 36 17.71 4.52 9.44
C THR A 36 18.41 3.26 8.96
N GLN A 37 17.71 2.12 8.96
CA GLN A 37 18.22 0.87 8.42
C GLN A 37 18.22 0.86 6.88
N ALA A 38 18.81 -0.16 6.28
CA ALA A 38 18.66 -0.40 4.85
C ALA A 38 17.18 -0.61 4.48
N PRO A 39 16.72 -0.19 3.29
CA PRO A 39 17.49 0.37 2.18
C PRO A 39 17.75 1.89 2.23
N LEU A 40 17.02 2.69 3.00
CA LEU A 40 17.15 4.17 2.95
C LEU A 40 18.39 4.71 3.68
N GLY A 41 18.79 4.14 4.81
CA GLY A 41 19.92 4.63 5.60
C GLY A 41 21.23 4.80 4.82
N PRO A 42 21.70 3.77 4.08
CA PRO A 42 22.87 3.89 3.21
C PRO A 42 22.77 5.02 2.17
N GLU A 43 21.58 5.27 1.63
CA GLU A 43 21.33 6.30 0.63
C GLU A 43 21.40 7.72 1.21
N PHE A 44 20.88 7.91 2.42
CA PHE A 44 21.02 9.15 3.18
C PHE A 44 22.47 9.39 3.65
N ARG A 45 23.19 8.36 4.09
CA ARG A 45 24.64 8.49 4.38
C ARG A 45 25.46 8.89 3.16
N ARG A 46 25.12 8.36 1.98
CA ARG A 46 25.75 8.79 0.72
C ARG A 46 25.43 10.25 0.41
N CYS A 47 24.18 10.68 0.65
CA CYS A 47 23.78 12.07 0.47
C CYS A 47 24.53 13.00 1.43
N ALA A 48 24.63 12.64 2.71
CA ALA A 48 25.39 13.38 3.71
C ALA A 48 26.86 13.55 3.31
N ARG A 49 27.54 12.46 2.92
CA ARG A 49 28.93 12.53 2.43
C ARG A 49 29.08 13.42 1.20
N GLN A 50 28.11 13.43 0.29
CA GLN A 50 28.14 14.33 -0.86
C GLN A 50 28.12 15.80 -0.44
N LEU A 51 27.31 16.12 0.57
CA LEU A 51 27.25 17.47 1.12
C LEU A 51 28.54 17.86 1.85
N GLU A 52 29.11 16.94 2.65
CA GLU A 52 30.40 17.13 3.33
C GLU A 52 31.55 17.38 2.34
N LEU A 53 31.50 16.73 1.17
CA LEU A 53 32.45 16.95 0.06
C LEU A 53 32.20 18.26 -0.72
N GLY A 54 31.27 19.10 -0.27
CA GLY A 54 30.98 20.40 -0.86
C GLY A 54 30.04 20.36 -2.07
N LEU A 55 29.39 19.24 -2.37
CA LEU A 55 28.38 19.24 -3.43
C LEU A 55 27.19 20.10 -3.01
N SER A 56 26.64 20.85 -3.97
CA SER A 56 25.40 21.60 -3.73
C SER A 56 24.26 20.67 -3.27
N VAL A 57 23.44 21.14 -2.33
CA VAL A 57 22.22 20.43 -1.87
C VAL A 57 21.35 20.01 -3.05
N SER A 58 21.23 20.85 -4.07
CA SER A 58 20.49 20.50 -5.29
C SER A 58 21.08 19.29 -6.02
N ALA A 59 22.41 19.19 -6.14
CA ALA A 59 23.07 18.05 -6.77
C ALA A 59 22.95 16.77 -5.92
N ALA A 60 23.19 16.87 -4.60
CA ALA A 60 23.10 15.74 -3.67
C ALA A 60 21.67 15.16 -3.64
N MET A 61 20.65 16.01 -3.50
CA MET A 61 19.25 15.60 -3.49
C MET A 61 18.79 15.01 -4.84
N ARG A 62 19.23 15.57 -5.98
CA ARG A 62 18.96 14.97 -7.30
C ARG A 62 19.61 13.59 -7.46
N SER A 63 20.76 13.39 -6.83
CA SER A 63 21.45 12.09 -6.81
C SER A 63 20.68 11.09 -5.95
N LEU A 64 20.20 11.52 -4.77
CA LEU A 64 19.36 10.71 -3.88
C LEU A 64 18.06 10.26 -4.56
N VAL A 65 17.34 11.20 -5.21
CA VAL A 65 16.09 10.92 -5.95
C VAL A 65 16.31 9.92 -7.10
N ARG A 66 17.47 9.95 -7.76
CA ARG A 66 17.79 8.98 -8.81
C ARG A 66 17.95 7.57 -8.27
N ARG A 67 18.50 7.42 -7.06
CA ARG A 67 18.73 6.12 -6.41
C ARG A 67 17.48 5.60 -5.69
N ALA A 68 16.67 6.50 -5.14
CA ALA A 68 15.37 6.21 -4.54
C ALA A 68 14.25 6.97 -5.30
N PRO A 69 13.79 6.43 -6.45
CA PRO A 69 12.83 7.12 -7.32
C PRO A 69 11.40 7.00 -6.78
N LEU A 70 11.13 7.70 -5.68
CA LEU A 70 9.78 7.86 -5.11
C LEU A 70 9.24 9.26 -5.42
N PRO A 71 7.93 9.40 -5.75
CA PRO A 71 7.28 10.70 -5.92
C PRO A 71 7.49 11.62 -4.71
N GLU A 72 7.35 11.08 -3.51
CA GLU A 72 7.51 11.77 -2.23
C GLU A 72 8.94 12.30 -2.04
N MET A 73 9.95 11.53 -2.47
CA MET A 73 11.35 11.93 -2.42
C MET A 73 11.68 13.04 -3.41
N ARG A 74 10.98 13.08 -4.56
CA ARG A 74 11.07 14.21 -5.51
C ARG A 74 10.52 15.48 -4.88
N ILE A 75 9.35 15.39 -4.25
CA ILE A 75 8.70 16.51 -3.56
C ILE A 75 9.62 17.04 -2.46
N LEU A 76 10.15 16.16 -1.61
CA LEU A 76 11.16 16.51 -0.60
C LEU A 76 12.33 17.30 -1.20
N ALA A 77 12.95 16.76 -2.26
CA ALA A 77 14.11 17.38 -2.88
C ALA A 77 13.79 18.79 -3.40
N SER A 78 12.67 18.97 -4.12
CA SER A 78 12.24 20.27 -4.60
C SER A 78 11.93 21.24 -3.46
N THR A 79 11.24 20.79 -2.42
CA THR A 79 10.87 21.62 -1.27
C THR A 79 12.11 22.06 -0.48
N LEU A 80 13.06 21.15 -0.25
CA LEU A 80 14.32 21.47 0.43
C LEU A 80 15.16 22.47 -0.35
N ILE A 81 15.28 22.28 -1.68
CA ILE A 81 16.02 23.20 -2.56
C ILE A 81 15.38 24.60 -2.56
N MET A 82 14.04 24.67 -2.58
CA MET A 82 13.30 25.93 -2.55
C MET A 82 13.42 26.62 -1.18
N GLN A 83 13.15 25.90 -0.09
CA GLN A 83 13.17 26.43 1.29
C GLN A 83 14.55 26.97 1.69
N ARG A 84 15.63 26.35 1.20
CA ARG A 84 17.00 26.86 1.43
C ARG A 84 17.24 28.24 0.79
N ARG A 85 16.52 28.59 -0.28
CA ARG A 85 16.61 29.92 -0.93
C ARG A 85 15.75 30.96 -0.23
N THR A 86 14.57 30.56 0.25
CA THR A 86 13.56 31.48 0.78
C THR A 86 13.55 31.59 2.31
N GLY A 87 14.32 30.74 3.03
CA GLY A 87 14.45 30.80 4.49
C GLY A 87 13.19 30.42 5.28
N GLY A 88 12.28 29.67 4.66
CA GLY A 88 11.00 29.31 5.26
C GLY A 88 11.10 28.27 6.39
N ASN A 89 9.95 27.94 6.98
CA ASN A 89 9.85 26.91 8.02
C ASN A 89 9.91 25.49 7.41
N LEU A 90 11.13 25.04 7.11
CA LEU A 90 11.42 23.73 6.51
C LEU A 90 10.89 22.58 7.37
N SER A 91 10.99 22.69 8.70
CA SER A 91 10.51 21.65 9.60
C SER A 91 8.99 21.47 9.54
N LEU A 92 8.22 22.56 9.43
CA LEU A 92 6.78 22.48 9.20
C LEU A 92 6.43 21.75 7.90
N MET A 93 7.21 21.95 6.83
CA MET A 93 7.01 21.24 5.56
C MET A 93 7.35 19.76 5.67
N LEU A 94 8.44 19.40 6.35
CA LEU A 94 8.83 18.01 6.59
C LEU A 94 7.76 17.27 7.42
N ASP A 95 7.21 17.91 8.46
CA ASP A 95 6.10 17.36 9.25
C ASP A 95 4.85 17.11 8.38
N ARG A 96 4.46 18.11 7.58
CA ARG A 96 3.29 17.98 6.68
C ARG A 96 3.48 16.85 5.69
N LEU A 97 4.67 16.72 5.09
CA LEU A 97 4.97 15.62 4.19
C LEU A 97 4.93 14.27 4.92
N SER A 98 5.51 14.15 6.12
CA SER A 98 5.44 12.91 6.91
C SER A 98 4.00 12.49 7.17
N ASN A 99 3.14 13.43 7.61
CA ASN A 99 1.72 13.17 7.86
C ASN A 99 0.99 12.71 6.59
N VAL A 100 1.17 13.40 5.46
CA VAL A 100 0.52 13.03 4.19
C VAL A 100 0.93 11.61 3.73
N ILE A 101 2.20 11.26 3.89
CA ILE A 101 2.68 9.92 3.51
C ILE A 101 2.10 8.85 4.46
N ARG A 102 2.06 9.14 5.76
CA ARG A 102 1.48 8.24 6.78
C ARG A 102 -0.02 8.03 6.54
N ASP A 103 -0.78 9.09 6.26
CA ASP A 103 -2.19 9.02 5.92
C ASP A 103 -2.43 8.17 4.67
N ARG A 104 -1.59 8.33 3.64
CA ARG A 104 -1.65 7.50 2.43
C ARG A 104 -1.38 6.02 2.74
N ILE A 105 -0.35 5.71 3.54
CA ILE A 105 -0.02 4.34 3.93
C ILE A 105 -1.17 3.73 4.73
N ASN A 106 -1.70 4.46 5.71
CA ASN A 106 -2.80 4.01 6.55
C ASN A 106 -4.07 3.82 5.73
N PHE A 107 -4.37 4.70 4.79
CA PHE A 107 -5.49 4.51 3.86
C PHE A 107 -5.36 3.21 3.07
N HIS A 108 -4.18 2.91 2.51
CA HIS A 108 -3.97 1.65 1.77
C HIS A 108 -4.05 0.43 2.69
N ARG A 109 -3.55 0.52 3.93
CA ARG A 109 -3.65 -0.57 4.92
C ARG A 109 -5.10 -0.81 5.33
N SER A 110 -5.83 0.23 5.68
CA SER A 110 -7.25 0.16 6.06
C SER A 110 -8.12 -0.30 4.89
N PHE A 111 -7.85 0.17 3.68
CA PHE A 111 -8.53 -0.28 2.47
C PHE A 111 -8.27 -1.77 2.19
N LYS A 112 -7.01 -2.22 2.31
CA LYS A 112 -6.66 -3.64 2.17
C LYS A 112 -7.27 -4.53 3.27
N ALA A 113 -7.35 -4.01 4.49
CA ALA A 113 -7.98 -4.72 5.61
C ALA A 113 -9.51 -4.82 5.43
N ALA A 114 -10.15 -3.72 5.04
CA ALA A 114 -11.59 -3.66 4.78
C ALA A 114 -12.00 -4.57 3.62
N THR A 115 -11.24 -4.57 2.52
CA THR A 115 -11.46 -5.48 1.38
C THR A 115 -11.17 -6.94 1.74
N GLY A 116 -10.22 -7.21 2.64
CA GLY A 116 -9.95 -8.54 3.18
C GLY A 116 -11.13 -9.15 3.94
N ALA A 117 -11.77 -8.37 4.83
CA ALA A 117 -12.96 -8.82 5.56
C ALA A 117 -14.16 -9.07 4.62
N GLY A 118 -14.37 -8.18 3.66
CA GLY A 118 -15.39 -8.35 2.62
C GLY A 118 -15.18 -9.64 1.82
N ARG A 119 -13.95 -9.92 1.41
CA ARG A 119 -13.60 -11.13 0.64
C ARG A 119 -13.94 -12.42 1.38
N VAL A 120 -13.63 -12.52 2.67
CA VAL A 120 -13.93 -13.73 3.46
C VAL A 120 -15.44 -13.94 3.59
N SER A 121 -16.19 -12.89 3.88
CA SER A 121 -17.66 -12.96 3.97
C SER A 121 -18.30 -13.37 2.63
N THR A 122 -17.87 -12.75 1.53
CA THR A 122 -18.35 -13.09 0.19
C THR A 122 -17.98 -14.52 -0.23
N MET A 123 -16.80 -15.01 0.17
CA MET A 123 -16.38 -16.39 -0.11
C MET A 123 -17.21 -17.41 0.68
N MET A 124 -17.58 -17.12 1.94
CA MET A 124 -18.48 -17.97 2.72
C MET A 124 -19.89 -18.05 2.09
N ILE A 125 -20.47 -16.90 1.71
CA ILE A 125 -21.80 -16.86 1.09
C ILE A 125 -21.79 -17.54 -0.28
N GLY A 126 -20.76 -17.28 -1.10
CA GLY A 126 -20.61 -17.90 -2.42
C GLY A 126 -20.41 -19.42 -2.37
N ALA A 127 -19.75 -19.93 -1.33
CA ALA A 127 -19.53 -21.36 -1.10
C ALA A 127 -20.75 -22.09 -0.52
N ALA A 128 -21.72 -21.38 0.08
CA ALA A 128 -22.89 -21.99 0.72
C ALA A 128 -23.72 -22.82 -0.27
N GLY A 129 -23.99 -22.31 -1.48
CA GLY A 129 -24.76 -23.01 -2.51
C GLY A 129 -24.13 -24.35 -2.93
N PRO A 130 -22.86 -24.38 -3.38
CA PRO A 130 -22.14 -25.61 -3.71
C PRO A 130 -22.03 -26.58 -2.53
N LEU A 131 -21.84 -26.08 -1.30
CA LEU A 131 -21.80 -26.92 -0.10
C LEU A 131 -23.12 -27.63 0.16
N VAL A 132 -24.25 -26.92 0.05
CA VAL A 132 -25.59 -27.51 0.21
C VAL A 132 -25.86 -28.53 -0.91
N ALA A 133 -25.51 -28.21 -2.15
CA ALA A 133 -25.64 -29.15 -3.27
C ALA A 133 -24.80 -30.42 -3.06
N ALA A 134 -23.54 -30.28 -2.62
CA ALA A 134 -22.67 -31.40 -2.30
C ALA A 134 -23.20 -32.24 -1.13
N TYR A 135 -23.74 -31.59 -0.09
CA TYR A 135 -24.37 -32.26 1.04
C TYR A 135 -25.56 -33.12 0.59
N MET A 136 -26.46 -32.57 -0.24
CA MET A 136 -27.61 -33.30 -0.77
C MET A 136 -27.19 -34.48 -1.66
N LEU A 137 -26.13 -34.32 -2.47
CA LEU A 137 -25.58 -35.39 -3.32
C LEU A 137 -24.97 -36.57 -2.53
N ILE A 138 -24.45 -36.33 -1.32
CA ILE A 138 -23.82 -37.36 -0.50
C ILE A 138 -24.84 -38.03 0.42
N TRP A 139 -25.72 -37.25 1.05
CA TRP A 139 -26.61 -37.71 2.12
C TRP A 139 -28.07 -37.95 1.69
N GLN A 140 -28.54 -37.33 0.59
CA GLN A 140 -29.93 -37.40 0.12
C GLN A 140 -30.01 -37.74 -1.37
N ARG A 141 -29.30 -38.79 -1.80
CA ARG A 141 -29.24 -39.22 -3.21
C ARG A 141 -30.62 -39.44 -3.84
N GLU A 142 -31.54 -40.07 -3.12
CA GLU A 142 -32.89 -40.41 -3.60
C GLU A 142 -33.75 -39.17 -3.93
N TYR A 143 -33.58 -38.08 -3.17
CA TYR A 143 -34.21 -36.78 -3.47
C TYR A 143 -33.59 -36.10 -4.70
N PHE A 144 -32.28 -36.25 -4.89
CA PHE A 144 -31.56 -35.64 -6.00
C PHE A 144 -31.86 -36.35 -7.32
N ASP A 145 -31.97 -37.68 -7.31
CA ASP A 145 -32.29 -38.49 -8.49
C ASP A 145 -33.71 -38.18 -9.01
N THR A 146 -34.68 -37.97 -8.11
CA THR A 146 -36.04 -37.52 -8.45
C THR A 146 -36.06 -36.18 -9.22
N PHE A 147 -35.12 -35.27 -8.90
CA PHE A 147 -34.96 -34.00 -9.62
C PHE A 147 -34.34 -34.16 -11.01
N PHE A 148 -33.50 -35.18 -11.23
CA PHE A 148 -32.92 -35.46 -12.55
C PHE A 148 -33.91 -36.14 -13.50
N GLU A 149 -34.79 -36.99 -12.98
CA GLU A 149 -35.78 -37.70 -13.79
C GLU A 149 -36.90 -36.77 -14.29
N SER A 150 -37.31 -35.80 -13.47
CA SER A 150 -38.32 -34.81 -13.86
C SER A 150 -37.77 -33.73 -14.79
N PHE A 151 -38.49 -33.42 -15.88
CA PHE A 151 -38.15 -32.31 -16.79
C PHE A 151 -38.07 -30.96 -16.05
N GLY A 152 -38.99 -30.72 -15.09
CA GLY A 152 -38.98 -29.50 -14.28
C GLY A 152 -37.79 -29.41 -13.32
N GLY A 153 -37.36 -30.54 -12.76
CA GLY A 153 -36.21 -30.59 -11.84
C GLY A 153 -34.88 -30.28 -12.54
N ARG A 154 -34.69 -30.78 -13.77
CA ARG A 154 -33.51 -30.44 -14.60
C ARG A 154 -33.44 -28.95 -14.96
N VAL A 155 -34.58 -28.34 -15.29
CA VAL A 155 -34.65 -26.89 -15.59
C VAL A 155 -34.35 -26.05 -14.33
N LEU A 156 -34.85 -26.45 -13.17
CA LEU A 156 -34.58 -25.77 -11.90
C LEU A 156 -33.10 -25.89 -11.48
N LEU A 157 -32.51 -27.08 -11.63
CA LEU A 157 -31.08 -27.28 -11.34
C LEU A 157 -30.20 -26.48 -12.31
N GLY A 158 -30.53 -26.48 -13.60
CA GLY A 158 -29.81 -25.69 -14.60
C GLY A 158 -29.86 -24.19 -14.32
N THR A 159 -31.03 -23.66 -13.95
CA THR A 159 -31.18 -22.24 -13.57
C THR A 159 -30.45 -21.91 -12.26
N ALA A 160 -30.52 -22.78 -11.25
CA ALA A 160 -29.78 -22.61 -10.00
C ALA A 160 -28.25 -22.57 -10.22
N VAL A 161 -27.71 -23.51 -11.00
CA VAL A 161 -26.29 -23.53 -11.35
C VAL A 161 -25.91 -22.30 -12.18
N GLY A 162 -26.75 -21.90 -13.14
CA GLY A 162 -26.54 -20.70 -13.93
C GLY A 162 -26.44 -19.44 -13.07
N LEU A 163 -27.38 -19.24 -12.14
CA LEU A 163 -27.34 -18.14 -11.17
C LEU A 163 -26.11 -18.21 -10.26
N GLN A 164 -25.72 -19.40 -9.81
CA GLN A 164 -24.52 -19.58 -8.99
C GLN A 164 -23.25 -19.16 -9.74
N VAL A 165 -23.12 -19.57 -11.01
CA VAL A 165 -21.98 -19.20 -11.87
C VAL A 165 -21.95 -17.70 -12.12
N ILE A 166 -23.09 -17.07 -12.43
CA ILE A 166 -23.18 -15.62 -12.61
C ILE A 166 -22.75 -14.88 -11.34
N GLY A 167 -23.23 -15.34 -10.17
CA GLY A 167 -22.84 -14.79 -8.88
C GLY A 167 -21.33 -14.90 -8.62
N LEU A 168 -20.74 -16.07 -8.87
CA LEU A 168 -19.30 -16.30 -8.72
C LEU A 168 -18.48 -15.42 -9.69
N VAL A 169 -18.93 -15.24 -10.94
CA VAL A 169 -18.28 -14.37 -11.92
C VAL A 169 -18.35 -12.91 -11.49
N TRP A 170 -19.49 -12.44 -10.97
CA TRP A 170 -19.63 -11.10 -10.43
C TRP A 170 -18.69 -10.86 -9.24
N ILE A 171 -18.64 -11.82 -8.30
CA ILE A 171 -17.72 -11.78 -7.15
C ILE A 171 -16.26 -11.71 -7.63
N TYR A 172 -15.89 -12.57 -8.58
CA TYR A 172 -14.54 -12.58 -9.14
C TYR A 172 -14.18 -11.25 -9.81
N LYS A 173 -15.12 -10.64 -10.55
CA LYS A 173 -14.92 -9.36 -11.23
C LYS A 173 -14.78 -8.19 -10.24
N LEU A 174 -15.61 -8.16 -9.19
CA LEU A 174 -15.50 -7.18 -8.10
C LEU A 174 -14.15 -7.30 -7.38
N LEU A 175 -13.75 -8.52 -7.02
CA LEU A 175 -12.47 -8.77 -6.34
C LEU A 175 -11.23 -8.49 -7.21
N LYS A 176 -11.35 -8.58 -8.54
CA LYS A 176 -10.26 -8.30 -9.49
C LYS A 176 -10.15 -6.81 -9.85
N SER A 177 -11.26 -6.05 -9.82
CA SER A 177 -11.27 -4.64 -10.23
C SER A 177 -10.51 -3.70 -9.28
N ASP A 178 -10.21 -4.15 -8.06
CA ASP A 178 -9.43 -3.38 -7.07
C ASP A 178 -7.91 -3.65 -7.14
N TYR A 179 -7.43 -4.32 -8.20
CA TYR A 179 -6.01 -4.56 -8.51
C TYR A 179 -5.53 -3.78 -9.74
#